data_AF-A0A428QYN2-F1
#
_entry.id   AF-A0A428QYN2-F1
#
_cell.length_a   1.000
_cell.length_b   1.000
_cell.length_c   1.000
_cell.angle_alpha   90.00
_cell.angle_beta   90.00
_cell.angle_gamma   90.00
#
_symmetry.space_group_name_H-M   'P 1'
#
loop_
_entity.id
_entity.type
_entity.pdbx_description
1 polymer ?
#
loop_
_entity_poly.entity_id
_entity_poly.type
_entity_poly.pdbx_seq_one_letter_code
_entity_poly.pdbx_strand_id
1 'polypeptide(L)'
;MQTHEIITPVQVPMQHFGRILPDTCLDTKGMSDGMYYSCGVEPVTNGFFLANSTESIRTVNNASSLNQVLYESERQIALLVPKDLDGALDYTAKTLGVRTKCSSKGKECRLRMSSNSDTRVVHSCPPDESAGDDSLAVNEAWAGNVIVVPGGTPNPFNYWIWGVVDKTETDLPSDSEVVKLMGGAISILLDCTVNVYNVTYSVQNGTILPEKLMTTMADDAPAYVVADPLALNFAQNQLYERLRLAAVTSHNTSELASKMSMFISEMAMAYLAGIFEPLQNEEESIRKAVQVARLPLALVCITVALDAILVLQATCFFLIALGLVWKDPNTVIERDRLTLEARVSGTVWRDPVERSGNFAKE
;
A
#
# COMPACT_ATOMS: atom_id res chain seq x y z
N MET A 1 -0.77 25.15 20.97
CA MET A 1 -0.32 25.15 19.56
C MET A 1 -1.44 24.55 18.73
N GLN A 2 -1.79 25.18 17.61
CA GLN A 2 -2.69 24.56 16.62
C GLN A 2 -1.82 24.05 15.48
N THR A 3 -1.98 22.78 15.14
CA THR A 3 -1.35 22.19 13.96
C THR A 3 -2.23 22.50 12.76
N HIS A 4 -1.69 23.19 11.78
CA HIS A 4 -2.36 23.40 10.50
C HIS A 4 -1.71 22.49 9.46
N GLU A 5 -2.53 21.80 8.67
CA GLU A 5 -2.06 21.04 7.51
C GLU A 5 -2.06 21.93 6.28
N ILE A 6 -0.90 22.02 5.63
CA ILE A 6 -0.76 22.63 4.31
C ILE A 6 -0.63 21.49 3.31
N ILE A 7 -1.54 21.46 2.33
CA ILE A 7 -1.50 20.52 1.21
C ILE A 7 -0.98 21.31 0.00
N THR A 8 0.16 20.90 -0.54
CA THR A 8 0.72 21.50 -1.75
C THR A 8 0.66 20.48 -2.89
N PRO A 9 -0.09 20.76 -3.97
CA PRO A 9 -0.10 19.89 -5.14
C PRO A 9 1.26 19.88 -5.81
N VAL A 10 1.72 18.70 -6.21
CA VAL A 10 2.95 18.52 -6.98
C VAL A 10 2.60 18.67 -8.46
N GLN A 11 3.34 19.53 -9.18
CA GLN A 11 3.07 19.78 -10.60
C GLN A 11 3.35 18.56 -11.50
N VAL A 12 4.33 17.73 -11.13
CA VAL A 12 4.68 16.49 -11.82
C VAL A 12 4.87 15.40 -10.77
N PRO A 13 3.99 14.39 -10.69
CA PRO A 13 4.14 13.29 -9.75
C PRO A 13 5.50 12.61 -9.93
N MET A 14 6.20 12.28 -8.85
CA MET A 14 7.51 11.63 -8.92
C MET A 14 7.49 10.20 -8.36
N GLN A 15 6.47 9.88 -7.55
CA GLN A 15 6.35 8.57 -6.94
C GLN A 15 5.63 7.57 -7.84
N HIS A 16 5.96 6.29 -7.64
CA HIS A 16 5.45 5.17 -8.44
C HIS A 16 4.63 4.21 -7.56
N PHE A 17 3.53 4.71 -7.01
CA PHE A 17 2.65 3.92 -6.16
C PHE A 17 1.63 3.10 -6.96
N GLY A 18 1.43 3.43 -8.24
CA GLY A 18 0.68 2.58 -9.14
C GLY A 18 1.35 1.24 -9.39
N ARG A 19 0.58 0.28 -9.89
CA ARG A 19 1.06 -1.03 -10.33
C ARG A 19 0.46 -1.35 -11.69
N ILE A 20 1.28 -1.79 -12.63
CA ILE A 20 0.81 -2.17 -13.96
C ILE A 20 1.40 -3.50 -14.37
N LEU A 21 0.67 -4.27 -15.17
CA LEU A 21 1.25 -5.43 -15.86
C LEU A 21 2.11 -4.93 -17.02
N PRO A 22 3.32 -5.46 -17.21
CA PRO A 22 4.14 -5.18 -18.39
C PRO A 22 3.37 -5.47 -19.70
N ASP A 23 3.60 -4.69 -20.76
CA ASP A 23 2.97 -4.92 -22.06
C ASP A 23 3.26 -6.34 -22.60
N THR A 24 4.45 -6.87 -22.29
CA THR A 24 4.84 -8.25 -22.63
C THR A 24 3.90 -9.30 -22.02
N CYS A 25 3.27 -9.01 -20.88
CA CYS A 25 2.29 -9.88 -20.24
C CYS A 25 0.92 -9.86 -20.92
N LEU A 26 0.55 -8.73 -21.51
CA LEU A 26 -0.76 -8.53 -22.13
C LEU A 26 -0.78 -9.05 -23.57
N ASP A 27 0.35 -8.91 -24.27
CA ASP A 27 0.46 -9.25 -25.70
C ASP A 27 0.97 -10.67 -25.95
N THR A 28 1.82 -11.20 -25.06
CA THR A 28 2.53 -12.45 -25.33
C THR A 28 1.83 -13.64 -24.70
N LYS A 29 1.42 -14.59 -25.55
CA LYS A 29 0.94 -15.90 -25.12
C LYS A 29 1.99 -16.94 -25.45
N GLY A 30 2.54 -17.56 -24.42
CA GLY A 30 3.39 -18.73 -24.56
C GLY A 30 2.56 -19.99 -24.75
N MET A 31 3.14 -21.01 -25.38
CA MET A 31 2.55 -22.34 -25.47
C MET A 31 3.61 -23.39 -25.10
N SER A 32 3.32 -24.23 -24.13
CA SER A 32 4.19 -25.33 -23.70
C SER A 32 3.33 -26.54 -23.36
N ASP A 33 3.71 -27.72 -23.85
CA ASP A 33 2.98 -28.99 -23.64
C ASP A 33 1.45 -28.90 -23.90
N GLY A 34 1.06 -28.10 -24.89
CA GLY A 34 -0.36 -27.92 -25.25
C GLY A 34 -1.14 -26.94 -24.36
N MET A 35 -0.51 -26.40 -23.31
CA MET A 35 -1.09 -25.36 -22.46
C MET A 35 -0.60 -23.98 -22.87
N TYR A 36 -1.54 -23.02 -22.90
CA TYR A 36 -1.21 -21.61 -23.04
C TYR A 36 -0.87 -21.04 -21.67
N TYR A 37 0.10 -20.13 -21.62
CA TYR A 37 0.45 -19.40 -20.40
C TYR A 37 0.81 -17.92 -20.71
N SER A 38 0.79 -17.08 -19.68
CA SER A 38 1.18 -15.67 -19.70
C SER A 38 2.53 -15.45 -18.98
N CYS A 39 2.97 -14.20 -18.88
CA CYS A 39 4.18 -13.85 -18.14
C CYS A 39 4.12 -14.18 -16.63
N GLY A 40 2.95 -14.49 -16.07
CA GLY A 40 2.79 -14.83 -14.65
C GLY A 40 3.47 -16.13 -14.27
N VAL A 41 3.83 -16.95 -15.26
CA VAL A 41 4.48 -18.23 -15.07
C VAL A 41 5.59 -18.48 -16.09
N GLU A 42 6.57 -19.29 -15.69
CA GLU A 42 7.70 -19.71 -16.49
C GLU A 42 7.59 -21.21 -16.79
N PRO A 43 7.59 -21.63 -18.06
CA PRO A 43 7.53 -23.06 -18.40
C PRO A 43 8.86 -23.74 -18.06
N VAL A 44 8.79 -24.96 -17.55
CA VAL A 44 9.93 -25.84 -17.33
C VAL A 44 9.63 -27.22 -17.90
N THR A 45 10.63 -28.09 -17.98
CA THR A 45 10.42 -29.47 -18.44
C THR A 45 9.37 -30.15 -17.56
N ASN A 46 8.20 -30.48 -18.14
CA ASN A 46 7.05 -31.10 -17.47
C ASN A 46 6.38 -30.23 -16.38
N GLY A 47 6.39 -28.90 -16.49
CA GLY A 47 5.66 -28.07 -15.52
C GLY A 47 5.83 -26.57 -15.69
N PHE A 48 5.42 -25.83 -14.65
CA PHE A 48 5.49 -24.38 -14.60
C PHE A 48 6.00 -23.91 -13.23
N PHE A 49 6.69 -22.78 -13.20
CA PHE A 49 6.98 -22.01 -11.99
C PHE A 49 6.31 -20.66 -12.04
N LEU A 50 6.03 -20.07 -10.87
CA LEU A 50 5.59 -18.67 -10.80
C LEU A 50 6.74 -17.75 -11.19
N ALA A 51 6.48 -16.83 -12.11
CA ALA A 51 7.42 -15.77 -12.44
C ALA A 51 7.65 -14.89 -11.20
N ASN A 52 8.91 -14.63 -10.88
CA ASN A 52 9.32 -13.90 -9.67
C ASN A 52 8.62 -14.41 -8.38
N SER A 53 8.56 -15.73 -8.23
CA SER A 53 7.90 -16.42 -7.10
C SER A 53 8.29 -15.89 -5.72
N THR A 54 9.51 -15.37 -5.54
CA THR A 54 9.97 -14.83 -4.25
C THR A 54 9.10 -13.67 -3.79
N GLU A 55 8.79 -12.73 -4.68
CA GLU A 55 7.98 -11.56 -4.33
C GLU A 55 6.51 -11.93 -4.15
N SER A 56 5.98 -12.83 -4.98
CA SER A 56 4.63 -13.36 -4.83
C SER A 56 4.44 -14.06 -3.49
N ILE A 57 5.34 -14.97 -3.11
CA ILE A 57 5.27 -15.68 -1.82
C ILE A 57 5.47 -14.73 -0.64
N ARG A 58 6.36 -13.73 -0.75
CA ARG A 58 6.48 -12.69 0.28
C ARG A 58 5.18 -11.89 0.43
N THR A 59 4.52 -11.56 -0.66
CA THR A 59 3.26 -10.81 -0.64
C THR A 59 2.12 -11.64 -0.03
N VAL A 60 1.98 -12.91 -0.42
CA VAL A 60 1.01 -13.86 0.17
C VAL A 60 1.17 -13.96 1.69
N ASN A 61 2.41 -13.92 2.18
CA ASN A 61 2.72 -14.01 3.61
C ASN A 61 2.85 -12.64 4.30
N ASN A 62 2.47 -11.54 3.65
CA ASN A 62 2.59 -10.17 4.17
C ASN A 62 4.03 -9.79 4.63
N ALA A 63 5.04 -10.41 4.01
CA ALA A 63 6.46 -10.23 4.28
C ALA A 63 7.19 -9.43 3.17
N SER A 64 6.47 -8.97 2.15
CA SER A 64 7.03 -8.12 1.10
C SER A 64 7.29 -6.71 1.63
N SER A 65 8.40 -6.11 1.17
CA SER A 65 8.73 -4.70 1.36
C SER A 65 8.29 -3.82 0.19
N LEU A 66 7.77 -4.42 -0.89
CA LEU A 66 7.40 -3.72 -2.12
C LEU A 66 5.90 -3.62 -2.29
N ASN A 67 5.20 -4.72 -1.99
CA ASN A 67 3.80 -4.88 -2.27
C ASN A 67 3.03 -5.40 -1.06
N GLN A 68 1.75 -5.06 -1.01
CA GLN A 68 0.77 -5.72 -0.17
C GLN A 68 -0.56 -5.79 -0.91
N VAL A 69 -1.38 -6.74 -0.54
CA VAL A 69 -2.76 -6.82 -1.02
C VAL A 69 -3.67 -6.19 0.02
N LEU A 70 -4.51 -5.25 -0.41
CA LEU A 70 -5.56 -4.68 0.40
C LEU A 70 -6.91 -5.12 -0.13
N TYR A 71 -7.79 -5.52 0.79
CA TYR A 71 -9.16 -5.87 0.49
C TYR A 71 -10.08 -4.74 0.92
N GLU A 72 -10.80 -4.15 -0.04
CA GLU A 72 -11.83 -3.15 0.22
C GLU A 72 -13.18 -3.85 0.36
N SER A 73 -13.81 -3.74 1.53
CA SER A 73 -14.96 -4.55 1.93
C SER A 73 -16.28 -4.16 1.27
N GLU A 74 -16.49 -2.87 0.95
CA GLU A 74 -17.78 -2.39 0.41
C GLU A 74 -17.99 -2.85 -1.03
N ARG A 75 -16.94 -2.76 -1.85
CA ARG A 75 -16.90 -3.21 -3.25
C ARG A 75 -16.38 -4.63 -3.39
N GLN A 76 -15.88 -5.23 -2.30
CA GLN A 76 -15.41 -6.61 -2.22
C GLN A 76 -14.25 -6.90 -3.19
N ILE A 77 -13.31 -5.97 -3.30
CA ILE A 77 -12.23 -6.04 -4.27
C ILE A 77 -10.87 -6.08 -3.56
N ALA A 78 -10.04 -7.05 -3.95
CA ALA A 78 -8.64 -7.08 -3.58
C ALA A 78 -7.83 -6.29 -4.60
N LEU A 79 -6.93 -5.43 -4.15
CA LEU A 79 -6.04 -4.65 -5.02
C LEU A 79 -4.60 -4.75 -4.53
N LEU A 80 -3.66 -4.69 -5.47
CA LEU A 80 -2.23 -4.64 -5.17
C LEU A 80 -1.79 -3.19 -5.00
N VAL A 81 -1.17 -2.90 -3.86
CA VAL A 81 -0.68 -1.56 -3.53
C VAL A 81 0.74 -1.64 -2.97
N PRO A 82 1.47 -0.51 -2.85
CA PRO A 82 2.74 -0.48 -2.15
C PRO A 82 2.60 -0.90 -0.69
N LYS A 83 3.67 -1.53 -0.16
CA LYS A 83 3.72 -1.95 1.24
C LYS A 83 3.54 -0.77 2.22
N ASP A 84 4.21 0.33 1.94
CA ASP A 84 4.21 1.52 2.79
C ASP A 84 3.32 2.60 2.16
N LEU A 85 2.18 2.87 2.81
CA LEU A 85 1.31 3.99 2.47
C LEU A 85 1.77 5.20 3.30
N ASP A 86 2.61 6.04 2.71
CA ASP A 86 3.15 7.23 3.39
C ASP A 86 2.02 8.21 3.77
N GLY A 87 1.90 8.52 5.05
CA GLY A 87 0.95 9.52 5.56
C GLY A 87 1.29 10.95 5.17
N ALA A 88 2.52 11.22 4.72
CA ALA A 88 2.94 12.54 4.27
C ALA A 88 2.51 12.85 2.81
N LEU A 89 2.01 11.86 2.07
CA LEU A 89 1.66 12.00 0.66
C LEU A 89 0.18 11.63 0.44
N ASP A 90 -0.51 12.52 -0.24
CA ASP A 90 -1.78 12.19 -0.88
C ASP A 90 -1.52 11.92 -2.35
N TYR A 91 -2.11 10.87 -2.89
CA TYR A 91 -1.94 10.55 -4.29
C TYR A 91 -3.12 9.78 -4.85
N THR A 92 -3.22 9.80 -6.18
CA THR A 92 -4.13 8.96 -6.95
C THR A 92 -3.29 8.08 -7.87
N ALA A 93 -3.52 6.77 -7.85
CA ALA A 93 -2.73 5.80 -8.57
C ALA A 93 -3.62 4.70 -9.19
N LYS A 94 -3.09 4.05 -10.23
CA LYS A 94 -3.75 2.95 -10.94
C LYS A 94 -3.16 1.61 -10.56
N THR A 95 -4.01 0.59 -10.51
CA THR A 95 -3.64 -0.80 -10.25
C THR A 95 -4.67 -1.75 -10.88
N LEU A 96 -4.42 -3.05 -10.79
CA LEU A 96 -5.44 -4.06 -11.02
C LEU A 96 -6.08 -4.47 -9.70
N GLY A 97 -7.36 -4.83 -9.78
CA GLY A 97 -8.07 -5.44 -8.67
C GLY A 97 -8.84 -6.68 -9.12
N VAL A 98 -9.01 -7.61 -8.19
CA VAL A 98 -9.78 -8.83 -8.38
C VAL A 98 -10.95 -8.83 -7.42
N ARG A 99 -12.13 -9.11 -7.94
CA ARG A 99 -13.32 -9.39 -7.15
C ARG A 99 -13.86 -10.75 -7.53
N THR A 100 -13.90 -11.64 -6.55
CA THR A 100 -14.50 -12.95 -6.68
C THR A 100 -15.86 -12.97 -6.00
N LYS A 101 -16.81 -13.73 -6.56
CA LYS A 101 -18.07 -14.06 -5.90
C LYS A 101 -18.28 -15.56 -5.97
N CYS A 102 -18.27 -16.21 -4.82
CA CYS A 102 -18.53 -17.64 -4.69
C CYS A 102 -19.96 -17.91 -4.23
N SER A 103 -20.47 -19.07 -4.64
CA SER A 103 -21.69 -19.67 -4.12
C SER A 103 -21.49 -21.17 -3.97
N SER A 104 -22.25 -21.80 -3.06
CA SER A 104 -22.19 -23.26 -2.96
C SER A 104 -22.99 -23.91 -4.07
N LYS A 105 -22.43 -24.99 -4.63
CA LYS A 105 -23.00 -25.78 -5.73
C LYS A 105 -23.22 -27.24 -5.35
N GLY A 106 -23.12 -27.58 -4.07
CA GLY A 106 -23.18 -28.96 -3.61
C GLY A 106 -24.47 -29.67 -4.03
N LYS A 107 -25.62 -29.03 -3.83
CA LYS A 107 -26.93 -29.62 -4.18
C LYS A 107 -27.14 -29.73 -5.69
N GLU A 108 -26.80 -28.67 -6.42
CA GLU A 108 -26.96 -28.62 -7.88
C GLU A 108 -26.10 -29.68 -8.57
N CYS A 109 -24.84 -29.83 -8.12
CA CYS A 109 -23.94 -30.87 -8.58
C CYS A 109 -24.15 -32.23 -7.91
N ARG A 110 -25.23 -32.42 -7.14
CA ARG A 110 -25.55 -33.70 -6.47
C ARG A 110 -24.36 -34.29 -5.71
N LEU A 111 -23.65 -33.44 -4.98
CA LEU A 111 -22.55 -33.83 -4.11
C LEU A 111 -23.05 -34.92 -3.15
N ARG A 112 -22.35 -36.06 -3.09
CA ARG A 112 -22.78 -37.22 -2.32
C ARG A 112 -21.60 -38.09 -1.91
N MET A 113 -21.78 -38.87 -0.85
CA MET A 113 -20.83 -39.92 -0.49
C MET A 113 -20.73 -40.95 -1.62
N SER A 114 -19.53 -41.47 -1.83
CA SER A 114 -19.29 -42.56 -2.79
C SER A 114 -19.99 -43.83 -2.33
N SER A 115 -20.62 -44.57 -3.24
CA SER A 115 -21.34 -45.81 -2.91
C SER A 115 -20.42 -46.91 -2.35
N ASN A 116 -19.11 -46.80 -2.61
CA ASN A 116 -18.13 -47.83 -2.28
C ASN A 116 -17.23 -47.42 -1.12
N SER A 117 -17.45 -46.25 -0.51
CA SER A 117 -16.58 -45.72 0.56
C SER A 117 -17.27 -44.62 1.35
N ASP A 118 -17.27 -44.76 2.67
CA ASP A 118 -17.80 -43.75 3.60
C ASP A 118 -16.82 -42.58 3.86
N THR A 119 -15.64 -42.65 3.25
CA THR A 119 -14.55 -41.67 3.39
C THR A 119 -14.29 -40.92 2.09
N ARG A 120 -15.10 -41.12 1.04
CA ARG A 120 -14.95 -40.48 -0.26
C ARG A 120 -16.23 -39.78 -0.69
N VAL A 121 -16.09 -38.66 -1.37
CA VAL A 121 -17.20 -37.89 -1.94
C VAL A 121 -17.06 -37.84 -3.46
N VAL A 122 -18.19 -37.83 -4.16
CA VAL A 122 -18.30 -37.65 -5.61
C VAL A 122 -19.32 -36.55 -5.89
N HIS A 123 -19.18 -35.88 -7.03
CA HIS A 123 -20.18 -34.97 -7.57
C HIS A 123 -20.61 -35.40 -8.98
N SER A 124 -21.63 -34.74 -9.51
CA SER A 124 -22.19 -34.94 -10.85
C SER A 124 -22.53 -33.57 -11.44
N CYS A 125 -21.51 -32.71 -11.54
CA CYS A 125 -21.60 -31.45 -12.29
C CYS A 125 -21.53 -31.74 -13.80
N PRO A 126 -22.03 -30.84 -14.66
CA PRO A 126 -21.74 -30.88 -16.09
C PRO A 126 -20.23 -30.98 -16.35
N PRO A 127 -19.77 -31.71 -17.39
CA PRO A 127 -18.34 -31.94 -17.66
C PRO A 127 -17.59 -30.68 -18.07
N ASP A 128 -18.29 -29.67 -18.59
CA ASP A 128 -17.81 -28.31 -18.85
C ASP A 128 -17.73 -27.44 -17.59
N GLU A 129 -18.22 -27.93 -16.46
CA GLU A 129 -18.33 -27.25 -15.16
C GLU A 129 -17.82 -28.14 -14.01
N SER A 130 -16.86 -29.05 -14.26
CA SER A 130 -16.46 -30.04 -13.24
C SER A 130 -15.28 -29.55 -12.40
N ALA A 131 -15.35 -29.81 -11.09
CA ALA A 131 -14.30 -29.53 -10.14
C ALA A 131 -13.27 -30.68 -10.06
N GLY A 132 -12.81 -31.19 -11.21
CA GLY A 132 -12.11 -32.47 -11.32
C GLY A 132 -13.07 -33.63 -11.57
N ASP A 133 -12.55 -34.75 -12.08
CA ASP A 133 -13.36 -35.88 -12.57
C ASP A 133 -13.39 -37.09 -11.61
N ASP A 134 -12.70 -36.99 -10.47
CA ASP A 134 -12.50 -38.09 -9.51
C ASP A 134 -13.30 -37.94 -8.21
N SER A 135 -13.12 -38.86 -7.27
CA SER A 135 -13.63 -38.75 -5.89
C SER A 135 -12.58 -38.14 -4.96
N LEU A 136 -12.95 -37.22 -4.06
CA LEU A 136 -12.06 -36.73 -3.00
C LEU A 136 -12.21 -37.55 -1.71
N ALA A 137 -11.08 -37.85 -1.08
CA ALA A 137 -11.00 -38.42 0.27
C ALA A 137 -10.89 -37.32 1.36
N VAL A 138 -10.95 -37.74 2.62
CA VAL A 138 -10.70 -36.84 3.77
C VAL A 138 -9.29 -36.24 3.65
N ASN A 139 -9.17 -34.94 3.88
CA ASN A 139 -7.96 -34.15 3.70
C ASN A 139 -7.51 -33.89 2.27
N GLU A 140 -8.36 -34.18 1.30
CA GLU A 140 -8.13 -33.80 -0.09
C GLU A 140 -8.98 -32.59 -0.44
N ALA A 141 -8.38 -31.68 -1.21
CA ALA A 141 -9.08 -30.62 -1.88
C ALA A 141 -8.48 -30.39 -3.24
N TRP A 142 -9.32 -29.89 -4.12
CA TRP A 142 -9.04 -29.52 -5.46
C TRP A 142 -9.60 -28.10 -5.66
N ALA A 143 -8.83 -27.24 -6.32
CA ALA A 143 -9.26 -25.88 -6.63
C ALA A 143 -8.74 -25.56 -8.03
N GLY A 144 -9.62 -25.42 -9.01
CA GLY A 144 -9.24 -25.41 -10.42
C GLY A 144 -10.43 -25.20 -11.36
N ASN A 145 -10.28 -25.62 -12.63
CA ASN A 145 -11.22 -25.42 -13.74
C ASN A 145 -11.37 -23.95 -14.16
N VAL A 146 -10.23 -23.32 -14.39
CA VAL A 146 -10.15 -22.22 -15.35
C VAL A 146 -9.99 -22.84 -16.73
N ILE A 147 -10.96 -22.66 -17.61
CA ILE A 147 -10.81 -23.07 -19.01
C ILE A 147 -9.93 -22.05 -19.72
N VAL A 148 -8.65 -22.40 -19.89
CA VAL A 148 -7.71 -21.63 -20.70
C VAL A 148 -7.92 -22.01 -22.17
N VAL A 149 -8.65 -21.19 -22.92
CA VAL A 149 -8.88 -21.41 -24.35
C VAL A 149 -7.79 -20.76 -25.22
N PRO A 150 -7.51 -21.31 -26.43
CA PRO A 150 -6.74 -20.61 -27.45
C PRO A 150 -7.42 -19.27 -27.78
N GLY A 151 -6.89 -18.17 -27.26
CA GLY A 151 -7.58 -16.87 -27.30
C GLY A 151 -7.52 -16.11 -25.98
N GLY A 152 -7.18 -16.77 -24.87
CA GLY A 152 -7.12 -16.17 -23.53
C GLY A 152 -8.34 -16.54 -22.67
N THR A 153 -8.26 -16.23 -21.39
CA THR A 153 -9.37 -16.43 -20.44
C THR A 153 -10.29 -15.21 -20.49
N PRO A 154 -11.61 -15.37 -20.70
CA PRO A 154 -12.53 -14.23 -20.72
C PRO A 154 -12.60 -13.54 -19.35
N ASN A 155 -12.98 -12.26 -19.34
CA ASN A 155 -13.32 -11.55 -18.12
C ASN A 155 -14.83 -11.28 -18.06
N PRO A 156 -15.58 -11.84 -17.10
CA PRO A 156 -15.12 -12.70 -16.00
C PRO A 156 -14.89 -14.16 -16.39
N PHE A 157 -14.20 -14.90 -15.51
CA PHE A 157 -14.03 -16.35 -15.62
C PHE A 157 -14.50 -17.09 -14.36
N ASN A 158 -14.80 -18.38 -14.51
CA ASN A 158 -15.20 -19.23 -13.40
C ASN A 158 -13.99 -19.97 -12.81
N TYR A 159 -14.06 -20.21 -11.51
CA TYR A 159 -13.08 -20.92 -10.72
C TYR A 159 -13.80 -21.78 -9.68
N TRP A 160 -13.49 -23.07 -9.63
CA TRP A 160 -14.18 -24.01 -8.78
C TRP A 160 -13.30 -24.44 -7.61
N ILE A 161 -13.91 -24.61 -6.44
CA ILE A 161 -13.23 -25.14 -5.26
C ILE A 161 -14.05 -26.32 -4.74
N TRP A 162 -13.41 -27.48 -4.66
CA TRP A 162 -13.97 -28.67 -4.06
C TRP A 162 -13.04 -29.18 -2.98
N GLY A 163 -13.52 -29.29 -1.74
CA GLY A 163 -12.69 -29.79 -0.65
C GLY A 163 -13.46 -30.67 0.31
N VAL A 164 -12.72 -31.56 0.97
CA VAL A 164 -13.18 -32.29 2.15
C VAL A 164 -12.39 -31.76 3.34
N VAL A 165 -13.06 -31.06 4.25
CA VAL A 165 -12.45 -30.52 5.47
C VAL A 165 -12.77 -31.45 6.64
N ASP A 166 -11.81 -31.59 7.55
CA ASP A 166 -11.95 -32.39 8.77
C ASP A 166 -13.12 -31.91 9.65
N LYS A 167 -13.42 -32.69 10.70
CA LYS A 167 -14.50 -32.44 11.66
C LYS A 167 -14.57 -30.97 12.08
N THR A 168 -15.69 -30.34 11.77
CA THR A 168 -16.03 -28.99 12.25
C THR A 168 -17.02 -29.10 13.41
N GLU A 169 -16.91 -28.21 14.40
CA GLU A 169 -17.91 -28.05 15.48
C GLU A 169 -19.04 -27.08 15.10
N THR A 170 -19.20 -26.82 13.80
CA THR A 170 -20.12 -25.81 13.26
C THR A 170 -21.47 -26.40 12.88
N ASP A 171 -22.43 -25.52 12.58
CA ASP A 171 -23.77 -25.89 12.10
C ASP A 171 -23.79 -26.26 10.59
N LEU A 172 -22.67 -26.08 9.88
CA LEU A 172 -22.50 -26.43 8.46
C LEU A 172 -22.96 -27.84 8.08
N PRO A 173 -22.76 -28.90 8.89
CA PRO A 173 -23.24 -30.24 8.54
C PRO A 173 -24.77 -30.35 8.42
N SER A 174 -25.53 -29.34 8.88
CA SER A 174 -26.99 -29.28 8.73
C SER A 174 -27.42 -28.55 7.45
N ASP A 175 -26.48 -27.90 6.75
CA ASP A 175 -26.74 -27.21 5.49
C ASP A 175 -26.88 -28.24 4.35
N SER A 176 -27.94 -28.11 3.54
CA SER A 176 -28.22 -29.05 2.45
C SER A 176 -27.20 -28.99 1.31
N GLU A 177 -26.38 -27.94 1.26
CA GLU A 177 -25.31 -27.80 0.28
C GLU A 177 -24.03 -28.58 0.66
N VAL A 178 -24.00 -29.19 1.85
CA VAL A 178 -22.83 -29.89 2.39
C VAL A 178 -23.11 -31.38 2.50
N VAL A 179 -22.09 -32.19 2.23
CA VAL A 179 -22.13 -33.64 2.51
C VAL A 179 -21.32 -33.93 3.76
N LYS A 180 -21.95 -34.57 4.75
CA LYS A 180 -21.28 -35.06 5.95
C LYS A 180 -20.71 -36.46 5.71
N LEU A 181 -19.44 -36.66 6.03
CA LEU A 181 -18.75 -37.95 5.97
C LEU A 181 -18.64 -38.58 7.38
N MET A 182 -18.17 -39.84 7.42
CA MET A 182 -17.77 -40.48 8.68
C MET A 182 -16.68 -39.66 9.40
N GLY A 183 -16.73 -39.66 10.74
CA GLY A 183 -15.81 -38.88 11.56
C GLY A 183 -16.20 -37.40 11.71
N GLY A 184 -17.27 -36.95 11.03
CA GLY A 184 -17.77 -35.58 11.12
C GLY A 184 -17.10 -34.60 10.16
N ALA A 185 -16.23 -35.09 9.27
CA ALA A 185 -15.72 -34.31 8.14
C ALA A 185 -16.87 -33.89 7.21
N ILE A 186 -16.66 -32.81 6.48
CA ILE A 186 -17.65 -32.28 5.53
C ILE A 186 -17.02 -32.02 4.17
N SER A 187 -17.78 -32.24 3.10
CA SER A 187 -17.39 -31.87 1.75
C SER A 187 -18.19 -30.67 1.27
N ILE A 188 -17.48 -29.71 0.70
CA ILE A 188 -18.00 -28.43 0.22
C ILE A 188 -17.56 -28.25 -1.21
N LEU A 189 -18.50 -27.85 -2.06
CA LEU A 189 -18.26 -27.48 -3.45
C LEU A 189 -18.71 -26.02 -3.67
N LEU A 190 -17.81 -25.21 -4.21
CA LEU A 190 -18.02 -23.79 -4.50
C LEU A 190 -17.78 -23.53 -5.99
N ASP A 191 -18.67 -22.72 -6.56
CA ASP A 191 -18.52 -22.09 -7.86
C ASP A 191 -18.27 -20.59 -7.66
N CYS A 192 -17.14 -20.12 -8.16
CA CYS A 192 -16.67 -18.76 -7.97
C CYS A 192 -16.49 -18.04 -9.30
N THR A 193 -17.18 -16.93 -9.49
CA THR A 193 -16.93 -16.02 -10.63
C THR A 193 -15.88 -14.99 -10.24
N VAL A 194 -14.76 -14.97 -10.96
CA VAL A 194 -13.62 -14.06 -10.77
C VAL A 194 -13.71 -12.94 -11.82
N ASN A 195 -13.77 -11.71 -11.35
CA ASN A 195 -13.82 -10.51 -12.18
C ASN A 195 -12.54 -9.70 -11.97
N VAL A 196 -11.91 -9.29 -13.06
CA VAL A 196 -10.71 -8.44 -13.03
C VAL A 196 -11.08 -7.01 -13.40
N TYR A 197 -10.55 -6.03 -12.66
CA TYR A 197 -10.85 -4.62 -12.84
C TYR A 197 -9.57 -3.80 -12.98
N ASN A 198 -9.62 -2.81 -13.84
CA ASN A 198 -8.75 -1.64 -13.74
C ASN A 198 -9.26 -0.77 -12.59
N VAL A 199 -8.39 -0.46 -11.64
CA VAL A 199 -8.72 0.25 -10.41
C VAL A 199 -7.89 1.52 -10.34
N THR A 200 -8.56 2.66 -10.17
CA THR A 200 -7.92 3.90 -9.72
C THR A 200 -8.28 4.10 -8.25
N TYR A 201 -7.27 4.24 -7.40
CA TYR A 201 -7.42 4.41 -5.97
C TYR A 201 -6.73 5.70 -5.51
N SER A 202 -7.29 6.34 -4.49
CA SER A 202 -6.69 7.51 -3.85
C SER A 202 -6.30 7.19 -2.42
N VAL A 203 -5.11 7.64 -2.02
CA VAL A 203 -4.61 7.58 -0.65
C VAL A 203 -4.62 8.98 -0.07
N GLN A 204 -5.15 9.10 1.15
CA GLN A 204 -5.04 10.30 1.96
C GLN A 204 -4.60 9.94 3.38
N ASN A 205 -3.56 10.60 3.86
CA ASN A 205 -3.00 10.37 5.20
C ASN A 205 -2.71 8.87 5.47
N GLY A 206 -2.12 8.18 4.49
CA GLY A 206 -1.74 6.76 4.61
C GLY A 206 -2.92 5.78 4.54
N THR A 207 -4.13 6.25 4.25
CA THR A 207 -5.34 5.42 4.13
C THR A 207 -5.94 5.53 2.74
N ILE A 208 -6.38 4.41 2.18
CA ILE A 208 -7.14 4.39 0.93
C ILE A 208 -8.54 4.92 1.20
N LEU A 209 -9.04 5.79 0.32
CA LEU A 209 -10.38 6.34 0.38
C LEU A 209 -11.35 5.50 -0.46
N PRO A 210 -12.25 4.69 0.15
CA PRO A 210 -13.17 3.83 -0.59
C PRO A 210 -14.12 4.61 -1.51
N GLU A 211 -14.51 5.82 -1.11
CA GLU A 211 -15.39 6.69 -1.89
C GLU A 211 -14.74 7.21 -3.18
N LYS A 212 -13.41 7.20 -3.25
CA LYS A 212 -12.62 7.57 -4.44
C LYS A 212 -12.13 6.37 -5.23
N LEU A 213 -12.51 5.15 -4.85
CA LEU A 213 -12.17 3.95 -5.61
C LEU A 213 -13.01 3.88 -6.88
N MET A 214 -12.35 4.07 -8.03
CA MET A 214 -12.98 3.92 -9.35
C MET A 214 -12.61 2.55 -9.92
N THR A 215 -13.61 1.79 -10.35
CA THR A 215 -13.43 0.42 -10.86
C THR A 215 -14.09 0.30 -12.23
N THR A 216 -13.32 -0.11 -13.23
CA THR A 216 -13.83 -0.47 -14.57
C THR A 216 -13.39 -1.87 -14.90
N MET A 217 -14.27 -2.69 -15.48
CA MET A 217 -13.92 -4.05 -15.87
C MET A 217 -12.71 -4.01 -16.82
N ALA A 218 -11.73 -4.86 -16.56
CA ALA A 218 -10.56 -4.99 -17.43
C ALA A 218 -10.93 -5.81 -18.68
N ASP A 219 -10.11 -5.70 -19.72
CA ASP A 219 -10.23 -6.58 -20.89
C ASP A 219 -9.81 -8.02 -20.54
N ASP A 220 -9.94 -8.95 -21.49
CA ASP A 220 -9.62 -10.37 -21.29
C ASP A 220 -8.13 -10.62 -21.02
N ALA A 221 -7.23 -9.77 -21.52
CA ALA A 221 -5.78 -9.97 -21.39
C ALA A 221 -5.30 -9.95 -19.91
N PRO A 222 -5.65 -8.96 -19.07
CA PRO A 222 -5.37 -9.03 -17.64
C PRO A 222 -6.03 -10.22 -16.92
N ALA A 223 -7.24 -10.60 -17.32
CA ALA A 223 -7.94 -11.73 -16.71
C ALA A 223 -7.22 -13.05 -16.94
N TYR A 224 -6.65 -13.22 -18.13
CA TYR A 224 -5.78 -14.34 -18.46
C TYR A 224 -4.56 -14.43 -17.54
N VAL A 225 -3.86 -13.32 -17.31
CA VAL A 225 -2.70 -13.28 -16.39
C VAL A 225 -3.11 -13.64 -14.96
N VAL A 226 -4.26 -13.16 -14.49
CA VAL A 226 -4.82 -13.48 -13.17
C VAL A 226 -5.22 -14.95 -13.04
N ALA A 227 -5.68 -15.55 -14.14
CA ALA A 227 -6.18 -16.91 -14.13
C ALA A 227 -5.05 -17.95 -14.10
N ASP A 228 -3.88 -17.68 -14.68
CA ASP A 228 -2.73 -18.60 -14.73
C ASP A 228 -2.34 -19.21 -13.37
N PRO A 229 -2.05 -18.44 -12.31
CA PRO A 229 -1.64 -19.01 -11.04
C PRO A 229 -2.74 -19.86 -10.39
N LEU A 230 -4.00 -19.58 -10.70
CA LEU A 230 -5.16 -20.32 -10.21
C LEU A 230 -5.37 -21.61 -11.01
N ALA A 231 -5.23 -21.56 -12.33
CA ALA A 231 -5.37 -22.68 -13.26
C ALA A 231 -4.28 -23.74 -13.04
N LEU A 232 -3.06 -23.29 -12.72
CA LEU A 232 -1.90 -24.14 -12.46
C LEU A 232 -1.76 -24.55 -10.98
N ASN A 233 -2.81 -24.32 -10.17
CA ASN A 233 -2.93 -24.80 -8.80
C ASN A 233 -1.83 -24.31 -7.83
N PHE A 234 -1.10 -23.23 -8.13
CA PHE A 234 -0.08 -22.70 -7.21
C PHE A 234 -0.67 -22.27 -5.87
N ALA A 235 -1.94 -21.85 -5.86
CA ALA A 235 -2.68 -21.42 -4.69
C ALA A 235 -3.34 -22.57 -3.90
N GLN A 236 -3.35 -23.81 -4.41
CA GLN A 236 -4.21 -24.89 -3.90
C GLN A 236 -4.01 -25.18 -2.41
N ASN A 237 -2.76 -25.32 -1.96
CA ASN A 237 -2.46 -25.61 -0.55
C ASN A 237 -2.94 -24.47 0.38
N GLN A 238 -2.73 -23.22 -0.04
CA GLN A 238 -3.15 -22.05 0.75
C GLN A 238 -4.67 -21.92 0.75
N LEU A 239 -5.33 -22.11 -0.39
CA LEU A 239 -6.78 -22.11 -0.51
C LEU A 239 -7.42 -23.22 0.33
N TYR A 240 -6.80 -24.39 0.41
CA TYR A 240 -7.29 -25.48 1.26
C TYR A 240 -7.24 -25.12 2.75
N GLU A 241 -6.12 -24.57 3.23
CA GLU A 241 -6.04 -24.12 4.64
C GLU A 241 -7.03 -22.99 4.94
N ARG A 242 -7.25 -22.08 3.99
CA ARG A 242 -8.26 -21.02 4.09
C ARG A 242 -9.69 -21.58 4.06
N LEU A 243 -9.95 -22.63 3.29
CA LEU A 243 -11.23 -23.33 3.27
C LEU A 243 -11.51 -24.01 4.61
N ARG A 244 -10.51 -24.68 5.21
CA ARG A 244 -10.63 -25.26 6.56
C ARG A 244 -10.96 -24.19 7.59
N LEU A 245 -10.24 -23.06 7.56
CA LEU A 245 -10.51 -21.93 8.45
C LEU A 245 -11.91 -21.34 8.23
N ALA A 246 -12.34 -21.18 6.98
CA ALA A 246 -13.69 -20.71 6.66
C ALA A 246 -14.76 -21.68 7.16
N ALA A 247 -14.53 -22.99 7.06
CA ALA A 247 -15.47 -24.01 7.51
C ALA A 247 -15.65 -24.04 9.03
N VAL A 248 -14.59 -23.81 9.80
CA VAL A 248 -14.70 -23.77 11.28
C VAL A 248 -15.24 -22.44 11.81
N THR A 249 -15.18 -21.36 11.04
CA THR A 249 -15.62 -20.03 11.48
C THR A 249 -16.98 -19.61 10.91
N SER A 250 -17.59 -20.39 10.03
CA SER A 250 -18.86 -20.03 9.36
C SER A 250 -20.03 -20.87 9.87
N HIS A 251 -21.21 -20.25 9.91
CA HIS A 251 -22.43 -20.91 10.37
C HIS A 251 -23.22 -21.59 9.24
N ASN A 252 -23.06 -21.11 8.00
CA ASN A 252 -23.73 -21.65 6.82
C ASN A 252 -22.82 -21.55 5.58
N THR A 253 -23.19 -22.23 4.51
CA THR A 253 -22.39 -22.27 3.28
C THR A 253 -22.31 -20.92 2.57
N SER A 254 -23.29 -20.03 2.73
CA SER A 254 -23.25 -18.69 2.14
C SER A 254 -22.18 -17.81 2.79
N GLU A 255 -22.04 -17.86 4.11
CA GLU A 255 -20.99 -17.15 4.85
C GLU A 255 -19.61 -17.71 4.50
N LEU A 256 -19.50 -19.04 4.42
CA LEU A 256 -18.28 -19.72 3.99
C LEU A 256 -17.86 -19.30 2.59
N ALA A 257 -18.79 -19.30 1.63
CA ALA A 257 -18.56 -18.86 0.27
C ALA A 257 -18.13 -17.38 0.21
N SER A 258 -18.72 -16.52 1.05
CA SER A 258 -18.29 -15.11 1.16
C SER A 258 -16.85 -14.97 1.65
N LYS A 259 -16.41 -15.77 2.64
CA LYS A 259 -15.02 -15.78 3.11
C LYS A 259 -14.07 -16.28 2.02
N MET A 260 -14.44 -17.35 1.32
CA MET A 260 -13.64 -17.85 0.20
C MET A 260 -13.54 -16.87 -0.96
N SER A 261 -14.60 -16.09 -1.22
CA SER A 261 -14.59 -15.02 -2.23
C SER A 261 -13.49 -13.99 -1.94
N MET A 262 -13.38 -13.55 -0.69
CA MET A 262 -12.33 -12.66 -0.23
C MET A 262 -10.95 -13.31 -0.40
N PHE A 263 -10.77 -14.55 0.08
CA PHE A 263 -9.48 -15.23 0.01
C PHE A 263 -8.98 -15.46 -1.42
N ILE A 264 -9.86 -15.83 -2.36
CA ILE A 264 -9.48 -16.00 -3.77
C ILE A 264 -9.06 -14.66 -4.36
N SER A 265 -9.80 -13.59 -4.06
CA SER A 265 -9.47 -12.25 -4.55
C SER A 265 -8.08 -11.81 -4.07
N GLU A 266 -7.82 -11.98 -2.77
CA GLU A 266 -6.51 -11.64 -2.18
C GLU A 266 -5.38 -12.48 -2.76
N MET A 267 -5.62 -13.78 -2.88
CA MET A 267 -4.63 -14.76 -3.33
C MET A 267 -4.27 -14.55 -4.81
N ALA A 268 -5.27 -14.28 -5.65
CA ALA A 268 -5.07 -13.97 -7.06
C ALA A 268 -4.16 -12.75 -7.27
N MET A 269 -4.37 -11.68 -6.50
CA MET A 269 -3.49 -10.50 -6.56
C MET A 269 -2.10 -10.77 -5.96
N ALA A 270 -2.03 -11.50 -4.85
CA ALA A 270 -0.77 -11.76 -4.16
C ALA A 270 0.18 -12.65 -5.00
N TYR A 271 -0.34 -13.66 -5.70
CA TYR A 271 0.48 -14.54 -6.54
C TYR A 271 1.05 -13.85 -7.77
N LEU A 272 0.46 -12.73 -8.20
CA LEU A 272 0.95 -11.93 -9.31
C LEU A 272 1.85 -10.77 -8.88
N ALA A 273 2.00 -10.51 -7.58
CA ALA A 273 2.72 -9.32 -7.10
C ALA A 273 4.14 -9.19 -7.65
N GLY A 274 4.81 -10.31 -7.93
CA GLY A 274 6.16 -10.33 -8.48
C GLY A 274 6.32 -9.87 -9.93
N ILE A 275 5.24 -9.83 -10.71
CA ILE A 275 5.28 -9.43 -12.13
C ILE A 275 4.78 -8.00 -12.39
N PHE A 276 4.20 -7.34 -11.38
CA PHE A 276 3.76 -5.96 -11.52
C PHE A 276 4.94 -5.00 -11.52
N GLU A 277 4.90 -4.03 -12.43
CA GLU A 277 5.84 -2.93 -12.49
C GLU A 277 5.29 -1.68 -11.77
N PRO A 278 6.15 -0.88 -11.11
CA PRO A 278 5.74 0.39 -10.55
C PRO A 278 5.25 1.35 -11.64
N LEU A 279 4.07 1.93 -11.44
CA LEU A 279 3.48 2.93 -12.32
C LEU A 279 3.45 4.29 -11.62
N GLN A 280 3.80 5.34 -12.35
CA GLN A 280 3.76 6.72 -11.86
C GLN A 280 2.33 7.12 -11.44
N ASN A 281 2.21 7.90 -10.37
CA ASN A 281 0.91 8.40 -9.91
C ASN A 281 0.27 9.37 -10.91
N GLU A 282 -1.06 9.45 -10.92
CA GLU A 282 -1.80 10.44 -11.73
C GLU A 282 -1.75 11.82 -11.09
N GLU A 283 -1.89 11.85 -9.76
CA GLU A 283 -1.90 13.07 -8.96
C GLU A 283 -1.10 12.83 -7.68
N GLU A 284 -0.37 13.83 -7.21
CA GLU A 284 0.42 13.77 -5.98
C GLU A 284 0.33 15.12 -5.25
N SER A 285 0.21 15.09 -3.93
CA SER A 285 0.19 16.26 -3.06
C SER A 285 0.95 15.97 -1.77
N ILE A 286 1.77 16.91 -1.33
CA ILE A 286 2.56 16.77 -0.10
C ILE A 286 1.80 17.41 1.06
N ARG A 287 1.64 16.66 2.15
CA ARG A 287 1.14 17.18 3.43
C ARG A 287 2.30 17.68 4.29
N LYS A 288 2.20 18.92 4.75
CA LYS A 288 3.10 19.49 5.76
C LYS A 288 2.29 19.92 6.97
N ALA A 289 2.55 19.28 8.11
CA ALA A 289 2.07 19.74 9.40
C ALA A 289 2.90 20.97 9.81
N VAL A 290 2.32 22.16 9.70
CA VAL A 290 2.95 23.39 10.16
C VAL A 290 2.38 23.73 11.53
N GLN A 291 3.27 23.74 12.52
CA GLN A 291 2.94 24.30 13.83
C GLN A 291 3.00 25.82 13.73
N VAL A 292 1.85 26.45 13.60
CA VAL A 292 1.78 27.90 13.65
C VAL A 292 1.73 28.31 15.12
N ALA A 293 2.81 28.91 15.61
CA ALA A 293 2.76 29.61 16.88
C ALA A 293 1.85 30.83 16.70
N ARG A 294 0.66 30.81 17.31
CA ARG A 294 -0.13 32.04 17.48
C ARG A 294 0.67 32.96 18.40
N LEU A 295 1.49 33.85 17.83
CA LEU A 295 2.07 34.93 18.61
C LEU A 295 0.89 35.76 19.15
N PRO A 296 0.79 35.98 20.48
CA PRO A 296 -0.25 36.83 21.00
C PRO A 296 -0.09 38.22 20.38
N LEU A 297 -1.16 38.75 19.78
CA LEU A 297 -1.17 40.05 19.11
C LEU A 297 -0.57 41.15 20.01
N ALA A 298 -0.78 41.03 21.33
CA ALA A 298 -0.18 41.88 22.33
C ALA A 298 1.34 41.96 22.24
N LEU A 299 2.05 40.83 22.05
CA LEU A 299 3.51 40.81 21.93
C LEU A 299 3.99 41.55 20.68
N VAL A 300 3.30 41.36 19.55
CA VAL A 300 3.62 42.06 18.29
C VAL A 300 3.41 43.57 18.46
N CYS A 301 2.28 43.99 19.04
CA CYS A 301 2.02 45.40 19.32
C CYS A 301 3.05 46.00 20.29
N ILE A 302 3.45 45.27 21.34
CA ILE A 302 4.49 45.72 22.28
C ILE A 302 5.83 45.90 21.55
N THR A 303 6.22 44.96 20.68
CA THR A 303 7.48 45.09 19.92
C THR A 303 7.48 46.30 18.98
N VAL A 304 6.37 46.54 18.27
CA VAL A 304 6.24 47.70 17.38
C VAL A 304 6.26 49.01 18.17
N ALA A 305 5.58 49.05 19.33
CA ALA A 305 5.59 50.23 20.19
C ALA A 305 6.98 50.52 20.77
N LEU A 306 7.71 49.49 21.20
CA LEU A 306 9.08 49.62 21.71
C LEU A 306 10.03 50.14 20.61
N ASP A 307 9.91 49.64 19.39
CA ASP A 307 10.73 50.08 18.26
C ASP A 307 10.48 51.56 17.93
N ALA A 308 9.20 51.98 17.91
CA ALA A 308 8.84 53.39 17.74
C ALA A 308 9.41 54.29 18.84
N ILE A 309 9.40 53.83 20.09
CA ILE A 309 9.99 54.57 21.22
C ILE A 309 11.51 54.72 21.05
N LEU A 310 12.20 53.67 20.62
CA LEU A 310 13.65 53.70 20.39
C LEU A 310 14.02 54.66 19.24
N VAL A 311 13.25 54.64 18.14
CA VAL A 311 13.42 55.60 17.03
C VAL A 311 13.22 57.04 17.51
N LEU A 312 12.21 57.28 18.35
CA LEU A 312 11.92 58.60 18.90
C LEU A 312 13.03 59.08 19.84
N GLN A 313 13.56 58.20 20.70
CA GLN A 313 14.70 58.49 21.56
C GLN A 313 15.95 58.83 20.74
N ALA A 314 16.28 58.02 19.72
CA ALA A 314 17.40 58.27 18.84
C ALA A 314 17.27 59.62 18.11
N THR A 315 16.07 59.96 17.67
CA THR A 315 15.78 61.26 17.01
C THR A 315 15.95 62.42 17.99
N CYS A 316 15.46 62.31 19.22
CA CYS A 316 15.67 63.33 20.24
C CYS A 316 17.15 63.54 20.56
N PHE A 317 17.92 62.46 20.74
CA PHE A 317 19.37 62.57 20.97
C PHE A 317 20.09 63.21 19.78
N PHE A 318 19.70 62.86 18.56
CA PHE A 318 20.25 63.48 17.35
C PHE A 318 19.97 64.99 17.29
N LEU A 319 18.74 65.42 17.59
CA LEU A 319 18.39 66.84 17.60
C LEU A 319 19.09 67.62 18.72
N ILE A 320 19.25 67.03 19.91
CA ILE A 320 20.02 67.64 21.01
C ILE A 320 21.48 67.81 20.60
N ALA A 321 22.09 66.77 20.02
CA ALA A 321 23.45 66.85 19.51
C ALA A 321 23.60 67.94 18.45
N LEU A 322 22.66 68.02 17.50
CA LEU A 322 22.66 69.06 16.46
C LEU A 322 22.52 70.47 17.06
N GLY A 323 21.65 70.64 18.05
CA GLY A 323 21.46 71.91 18.77
C GLY A 323 22.69 72.33 19.57
N LEU A 324 23.40 71.39 20.20
CA LEU A 324 24.67 71.65 20.88
C LEU A 324 25.76 72.07 19.89
N VAL A 325 25.85 71.42 18.73
CA VAL A 325 26.78 71.79 17.66
C VAL A 325 26.47 73.18 17.10
N TRP A 326 25.19 73.52 16.92
CA TRP A 326 24.77 74.83 16.39
C TRP A 326 24.97 75.97 17.38
N LYS A 327 24.79 75.73 18.69
CA LYS A 327 24.85 76.77 19.73
C LYS A 327 26.28 77.24 20.00
N ASP A 328 27.28 76.36 19.88
CA ASP A 328 28.69 76.70 20.07
C ASP A 328 29.59 76.00 19.03
N PRO A 329 29.66 76.54 17.79
CA PRO A 329 30.52 75.98 16.74
C PRO A 329 32.03 76.01 17.11
N ASN A 330 32.41 76.78 18.14
CA ASN A 330 33.79 76.91 18.61
C ASN A 330 34.19 75.88 19.68
N THR A 331 33.26 75.11 20.26
CA THR A 331 33.58 74.09 21.28
C THR A 331 34.22 72.83 20.71
N VAL A 332 33.99 72.53 19.42
CA VAL A 332 34.66 71.41 18.73
C VAL A 332 36.15 71.72 18.52
N ILE A 333 36.48 72.99 18.27
CA ILE A 333 37.87 73.45 18.05
C ILE A 333 38.66 73.49 19.38
N GLU A 334 38.04 73.79 20.52
CA GLU A 334 38.71 73.69 21.83
C GLU A 334 38.94 72.25 22.31
N ARG A 335 38.06 71.31 21.94
CA ARG A 335 38.21 69.90 22.35
C ARG A 335 39.38 69.20 21.66
N ASP A 336 39.60 69.48 20.36
CA ASP A 336 40.77 68.99 19.62
C ASP A 336 42.08 69.66 20.07
N ARG A 337 42.01 70.88 20.60
CA ARG A 337 43.16 71.56 21.22
C ARG A 337 43.53 70.96 22.58
N LEU A 338 42.55 70.58 23.40
CA LEU A 338 42.78 69.96 24.72
C LEU A 338 43.24 68.49 24.64
N THR A 339 42.82 67.70 23.64
CA THR A 339 43.34 66.35 23.41
C THR A 339 44.76 66.34 22.85
N LEU A 340 45.17 67.36 22.08
CA LEU A 340 46.55 67.57 21.65
C LEU A 340 47.46 68.04 22.81
N GLU A 341 47.02 68.97 23.65
CA GLU A 341 47.79 69.42 24.82
C GLU A 341 47.95 68.31 25.89
N ALA A 342 46.92 67.46 26.10
CA ALA A 342 47.02 66.30 26.99
C ALA A 342 47.96 65.20 26.45
N ARG A 343 48.08 65.03 25.13
CA ARG A 343 49.05 64.10 24.51
C ARG A 343 50.48 64.64 24.50
N VAL A 344 50.68 65.95 24.43
CA VAL A 344 52.01 66.58 24.41
C VAL A 344 52.58 66.76 25.83
N SER A 345 51.74 66.94 26.85
CA SER A 345 52.19 67.05 28.26
C SER A 345 52.41 65.70 28.97
N GLY A 346 52.00 64.57 28.37
CA GLY A 346 52.14 63.23 28.96
C GLY A 346 53.47 62.52 28.67
N THR A 347 54.33 63.07 27.81
CA THR A 347 55.57 62.42 27.34
C THR A 347 56.82 63.06 27.91
N VAL A 348 56.97 63.15 29.24
CA VAL A 348 58.25 63.56 29.84
C VAL A 348 58.48 62.86 31.20
N TRP A 349 59.45 61.94 31.22
CA TRP A 349 60.15 61.24 32.34
C TRP A 349 59.45 60.09 33.09
N ARG A 350 59.79 58.84 32.70
CA ARG A 350 60.63 57.98 33.57
C ARG A 350 61.31 56.84 32.82
N ASP A 351 62.60 56.74 33.09
CA ASP A 351 63.65 55.86 32.56
C ASP A 351 63.56 54.39 33.07
N PRO A 352 64.44 53.49 32.57
CA PRO A 352 64.16 52.06 32.40
C PRO A 352 64.62 51.21 33.59
N VAL A 353 63.92 50.10 33.83
CA VAL A 353 64.43 48.97 34.63
C VAL A 353 64.12 47.67 33.91
N GLU A 354 65.14 47.20 33.20
CA GLU A 354 65.63 45.83 33.05
C GLU A 354 64.93 44.75 33.90
N ARG A 355 64.50 43.63 33.28
CA ARG A 355 65.01 42.26 33.53
C ARG A 355 64.04 41.14 33.07
N SER A 356 64.57 40.32 32.15
CA SER A 356 64.34 38.89 31.84
C SER A 356 63.05 38.14 32.24
N GLY A 357 62.50 37.36 31.30
CA GLY A 357 61.66 36.21 31.65
C GLY A 357 61.01 35.50 30.46
N ASN A 358 61.63 34.39 30.07
CA ASN A 358 61.27 33.36 29.09
C ASN A 358 59.80 32.85 29.00
N PHE A 359 59.60 32.07 27.92
CA PHE A 359 58.56 31.04 27.64
C PHE A 359 57.21 31.54 27.10
N ALA A 360 56.49 30.83 26.23
CA ALA A 360 56.74 29.83 25.20
C ALA A 360 55.40 29.62 24.45
N LYS A 361 55.51 29.03 23.27
CA LYS A 361 54.47 28.47 22.39
C LYS A 361 53.20 27.98 23.10
N GLU A 362 52.05 28.23 22.46
CA GLU A 362 51.31 27.20 21.70
C GLU A 362 50.72 27.80 20.42
#